data_AF-A0A401X7A6-F1
#
_entry.id   AF-A0A401X7A6-F1
#
_cell.length_a   1.000
_cell.length_b   1.000
_cell.length_c   1.000
_cell.angle_alpha   90.00
_cell.angle_beta   90.00
_cell.angle_gamma   90.00
#
_symmetry.space_group_name_H-M   'P 1'
#
loop_
_entity.id
_entity.type
_entity.pdbx_description
1 polymer ?
#
loop_
_entity_poly.entity_id
_entity_poly.type
_entity_poly.pdbx_seq_one_letter_code
_entity_poly.pdbx_strand_id
1 'polypeptide(L)'
;MPITHITFSSQNWAEKHHKGFDKIVSVYDQGARRPRFGNRSPGSILYKNIPDQDFYFRPEASYPSTQDITSFLLFCTSASPKSILIHCKMGVARSAALAAILLAYLQPNISTETIFRSLPNYRAGRPNDVYPTRTLLAPAQEAIQRPDLLSNAYRTFKSAIGYDRMKLHAHLAGLPPIETANLLSRRLKENPGLAPFFVSQRYIAETSL
;
A
#
# COMPACT_ATOMS: atom_id res chain seq x y z
N MET A 1 -19.01 14.03 -11.77
CA MET A 1 -18.32 14.76 -10.68
C MET A 1 -16.96 14.11 -10.45
N PRO A 2 -15.90 14.86 -10.11
CA PRO A 2 -14.58 14.29 -9.88
C PRO A 2 -14.57 13.45 -8.60
N ILE A 3 -13.67 12.46 -8.54
CA ILE A 3 -13.38 11.69 -7.32
C ILE A 3 -12.88 12.67 -6.25
N THR A 4 -13.55 12.70 -5.11
CA THR A 4 -13.19 13.61 -4.01
C THR A 4 -12.51 12.90 -2.85
N HIS A 5 -12.68 11.58 -2.74
CA HIS A 5 -12.17 10.80 -1.62
C HIS A 5 -11.52 9.50 -2.09
N ILE A 6 -10.21 9.36 -1.82
CA ILE A 6 -9.47 8.10 -1.98
C ILE A 6 -9.08 7.64 -0.58
N THR A 7 -9.50 6.44 -0.20
CA THR A 7 -9.07 5.79 1.04
C THR A 7 -8.32 4.52 0.71
N PHE A 8 -7.23 4.27 1.42
CA PHE A 8 -6.61 2.95 1.42
C PHE A 8 -6.52 2.35 2.81
N SER A 9 -6.61 1.02 2.91
CA SER A 9 -6.71 0.36 4.21
C SER A 9 -6.32 -1.12 4.19
N SER A 10 -6.29 -1.73 5.39
CA SER A 10 -6.24 -3.19 5.55
C SER A 10 -7.58 -3.84 5.27
N GLN A 11 -7.56 -5.13 4.92
CA GLN A 11 -8.76 -5.94 4.67
C GLN A 11 -9.77 -5.88 5.82
N ASN A 12 -9.33 -6.03 7.07
CA ASN A 12 -10.23 -6.00 8.23
C ASN A 12 -10.98 -4.66 8.36
N TRP A 13 -10.34 -3.55 7.98
CA TRP A 13 -10.98 -2.23 8.01
C TRP A 13 -11.95 -2.09 6.85
N ALA A 14 -11.54 -2.51 5.65
CA ALA A 14 -12.40 -2.49 4.47
C ALA A 14 -13.69 -3.30 4.68
N GLU A 15 -13.60 -4.52 5.23
CA GLU A 15 -14.79 -5.34 5.53
C GLU A 15 -15.74 -4.64 6.50
N LYS A 16 -15.24 -3.86 7.48
CA LYS A 16 -16.05 -3.13 8.46
C LYS A 16 -16.63 -1.80 7.93
N HIS A 17 -15.92 -1.09 7.06
CA HIS A 17 -16.22 0.31 6.73
C HIS A 17 -16.54 0.58 5.24
N HIS A 18 -16.72 -0.46 4.42
CA HIS A 18 -16.94 -0.32 2.97
C HIS A 18 -18.21 0.41 2.52
N LYS A 19 -19.23 0.54 3.38
CA LYS A 19 -20.58 1.01 2.99
C LYS A 19 -20.62 2.44 2.43
N GLY A 20 -19.64 3.29 2.77
CA GLY A 20 -19.57 4.68 2.30
C GLY A 20 -18.81 4.88 0.98
N PHE A 21 -18.35 3.80 0.34
CA PHE A 21 -17.52 3.87 -0.86
C PHE A 21 -18.27 3.44 -2.11
N ASP A 22 -18.25 4.26 -3.16
CA ASP A 22 -18.87 3.92 -4.44
C ASP A 22 -18.16 2.71 -5.06
N LYS A 23 -16.83 2.72 -5.05
CA LYS A 23 -15.99 1.66 -5.61
C LYS A 23 -15.00 1.10 -4.61
N ILE A 24 -14.77 -0.21 -4.72
CA ILE A 24 -13.79 -0.93 -3.91
C ILE A 24 -12.81 -1.66 -4.83
N VAL A 25 -11.53 -1.44 -4.61
CA VAL A 25 -10.44 -2.20 -5.21
C VAL A 25 -9.88 -3.14 -4.15
N SER A 26 -10.11 -4.43 -4.36
CA SER A 26 -9.67 -5.51 -3.50
C SER A 26 -8.42 -6.17 -4.06
N VAL A 27 -7.29 -5.89 -3.42
CA VAL A 27 -5.99 -6.45 -3.78
C VAL A 27 -5.63 -7.60 -2.86
N TYR A 28 -5.33 -8.75 -3.43
CA TYR A 28 -5.01 -9.97 -2.67
C TYR A 28 -3.92 -10.79 -3.36
N ASP A 29 -3.34 -11.74 -2.61
CA ASP A 29 -2.46 -12.77 -3.18
C ASP A 29 -3.30 -13.97 -3.61
N GLN A 30 -2.89 -14.65 -4.67
CA GLN A 30 -3.53 -15.89 -5.12
C GLN A 30 -3.70 -16.88 -3.96
N GLY A 31 -4.92 -17.45 -3.84
CA GLY A 31 -5.28 -18.36 -2.75
C GLY A 31 -5.70 -17.67 -1.45
N ALA A 32 -5.55 -16.35 -1.30
CA ALA A 32 -6.06 -15.64 -0.14
C ALA A 32 -7.60 -15.60 -0.14
N ARG A 33 -8.20 -15.66 1.07
CA ARG A 33 -9.64 -15.49 1.25
C ARG A 33 -10.09 -14.15 0.67
N ARG A 34 -11.01 -14.20 -0.29
CA ARG A 34 -11.66 -12.97 -0.80
C ARG A 34 -12.46 -12.30 0.32
N PRO A 35 -12.28 -10.98 0.49
CA PRO A 35 -13.05 -10.24 1.48
C PRO A 35 -14.54 -10.20 1.11
N ARG A 36 -15.39 -10.05 2.12
CA ARG A 36 -16.84 -9.98 1.94
C ARG A 36 -17.32 -8.55 2.14
N PHE A 37 -17.90 -7.96 1.09
CA PHE A 37 -18.44 -6.58 1.10
C PHE A 37 -19.97 -6.53 1.05
N GLY A 38 -20.63 -7.61 1.48
CA GLY A 38 -22.08 -7.73 1.41
C GLY A 38 -22.65 -7.63 -0.01
N ASN A 39 -23.93 -7.30 -0.10
CA ASN A 39 -24.60 -7.05 -1.37
C ASN A 39 -24.22 -5.67 -1.90
N ARG A 40 -23.51 -5.63 -3.04
CA ARG A 40 -23.17 -4.39 -3.73
C ARG A 40 -23.64 -4.45 -5.17
N SER A 41 -23.80 -3.27 -5.78
CA SER A 41 -24.13 -3.20 -7.20
C SER A 41 -23.06 -3.90 -8.06
N PRO A 42 -23.45 -4.56 -9.16
CA PRO A 42 -22.50 -5.13 -10.11
C PRO A 42 -21.49 -4.08 -10.58
N GLY A 43 -20.22 -4.47 -10.71
CA GLY A 43 -19.16 -3.55 -11.15
C GLY A 43 -18.72 -2.51 -10.11
N SER A 44 -19.21 -2.59 -8.87
CA SER A 44 -18.74 -1.73 -7.77
C SER A 44 -17.46 -2.25 -7.11
N ILE A 45 -17.06 -3.51 -7.35
CA ILE A 45 -15.86 -4.12 -6.75
C ILE A 45 -14.95 -4.66 -7.84
N LEU A 46 -13.68 -4.26 -7.79
CA LEU A 46 -12.62 -4.83 -8.61
C LEU A 46 -11.76 -5.75 -7.74
N TYR A 47 -11.67 -7.01 -8.12
CA TYR A 47 -10.77 -7.99 -7.51
C TYR A 47 -9.50 -8.10 -8.37
N LYS A 48 -8.34 -7.80 -7.78
CA LYS A 48 -7.04 -7.91 -8.46
C LYS A 48 -6.06 -8.74 -7.63
N ASN A 49 -5.50 -9.76 -8.27
CA ASN A 49 -4.38 -10.51 -7.76
C ASN A 49 -3.10 -9.71 -8.03
N ILE A 50 -2.48 -9.16 -6.99
CA ILE A 50 -1.17 -8.50 -7.09
C ILE A 50 -0.27 -9.13 -6.03
N PRO A 51 0.75 -9.89 -6.43
CA PRO A 51 1.64 -10.57 -5.50
C PRO A 51 2.46 -9.55 -4.68
N ASP A 52 2.60 -9.83 -3.39
CA ASP A 52 3.41 -9.01 -2.47
C ASP A 52 4.91 -9.34 -2.53
N GLN A 53 5.53 -9.06 -3.67
CA GLN A 53 6.93 -9.44 -3.95
C GLN A 53 7.96 -8.72 -3.08
N ASP A 54 7.66 -7.50 -2.64
CA ASP A 54 8.57 -6.71 -1.79
C ASP A 54 8.75 -7.35 -0.40
N PHE A 55 7.81 -8.21 0.02
CA PHE A 55 7.89 -8.96 1.28
C PHE A 55 8.11 -10.46 1.08
N TYR A 56 7.67 -11.03 -0.04
CA TYR A 56 7.74 -12.47 -0.30
C TYR A 56 8.16 -12.69 -1.75
N PHE A 57 9.45 -12.95 -1.99
CA PHE A 57 9.94 -13.29 -3.32
C PHE A 57 9.25 -14.57 -3.81
N ARG A 58 8.57 -14.48 -4.96
CA ARG A 58 7.86 -15.57 -5.62
C ARG A 58 8.26 -15.56 -7.09
N PRO A 59 9.24 -16.39 -7.50
CA PRO A 59 9.74 -16.38 -8.88
C PRO A 59 8.66 -16.70 -9.91
N GLU A 60 7.68 -17.52 -9.55
CA GLU A 60 6.57 -17.94 -10.41
C GLU A 60 5.41 -16.93 -10.50
N ALA A 61 5.41 -15.87 -9.68
CA ALA A 61 4.27 -14.96 -9.66
C ALA A 61 4.37 -13.93 -10.78
N SER A 62 3.32 -13.87 -11.60
CA SER A 62 3.19 -12.87 -12.67
C SER A 62 3.23 -11.46 -12.12
N TYR A 63 4.10 -10.62 -12.67
CA TYR A 63 4.20 -9.21 -12.32
C TYR A 63 3.01 -8.44 -12.92
N PRO A 64 2.47 -7.44 -12.20
CA PRO A 64 1.42 -6.58 -12.74
C PRO A 64 1.88 -5.92 -14.05
N SER A 65 1.07 -6.05 -15.09
CA SER A 65 1.34 -5.44 -16.39
C SER A 65 0.83 -4.00 -16.46
N THR A 66 1.25 -3.25 -17.48
CA THR A 66 0.68 -1.93 -17.81
C THR A 66 -0.84 -2.04 -18.03
N GLN A 67 -1.30 -3.13 -18.64
CA GLN A 67 -2.73 -3.39 -18.84
C GLN A 67 -3.49 -3.59 -17.52
N ASP A 68 -2.86 -4.18 -16.49
CA ASP A 68 -3.46 -4.30 -15.16
C ASP A 68 -3.68 -2.94 -14.51
N ILE A 69 -2.71 -2.04 -14.65
CA ILE A 69 -2.83 -0.67 -14.14
C ILE A 69 -3.88 0.11 -14.91
N THR A 70 -3.89 0.03 -16.25
CA THR A 70 -4.92 0.66 -17.09
C THR A 70 -6.32 0.19 -16.70
N SER A 71 -6.51 -1.12 -16.49
CA SER A 71 -7.79 -1.68 -16.05
C SER A 71 -8.20 -1.16 -14.66
N PHE A 72 -7.24 -1.03 -13.75
CA PHE A 72 -7.46 -0.44 -12.44
C PHE A 72 -7.90 1.03 -12.53
N LEU A 73 -7.23 1.84 -13.36
CA LEU A 73 -7.55 3.25 -13.55
C LEU A 73 -8.94 3.43 -14.18
N LEU A 74 -9.25 2.68 -15.24
CA LEU A 74 -10.56 2.66 -15.90
C LEU A 74 -11.67 2.23 -14.92
N PHE A 75 -11.42 1.23 -14.09
CA PHE A 75 -12.36 0.86 -13.04
C PHE A 75 -12.56 2.02 -12.06
N CYS A 76 -11.50 2.68 -11.61
CA CYS A 76 -11.60 3.78 -10.65
C CYS A 76 -12.32 5.01 -11.22
N THR A 77 -12.23 5.28 -12.52
CA THR A 77 -12.82 6.49 -13.11
C THR A 77 -14.15 6.27 -13.84
N SER A 78 -14.49 5.04 -14.20
CA SER A 78 -15.77 4.73 -14.85
C SER A 78 -16.96 5.09 -13.96
N ALA A 79 -18.07 5.53 -14.54
CA ALA A 79 -19.30 5.93 -13.83
C ALA A 79 -19.13 7.07 -12.79
N SER A 80 -18.04 7.86 -12.86
CA SER A 80 -17.83 9.07 -12.03
C SER A 80 -18.04 8.87 -10.52
N PRO A 81 -17.35 7.91 -9.87
CA PRO A 81 -17.47 7.71 -8.43
C PRO A 81 -16.91 8.93 -7.68
N LYS A 82 -17.48 9.20 -6.51
CA LYS A 82 -17.02 10.22 -5.58
C LYS A 82 -16.04 9.64 -4.56
N SER A 83 -16.24 8.39 -4.16
CA SER A 83 -15.45 7.73 -3.11
C SER A 83 -14.92 6.36 -3.53
N ILE A 84 -13.62 6.15 -3.34
CA ILE A 84 -12.92 4.90 -3.70
C ILE A 84 -12.17 4.35 -2.49
N LEU A 85 -12.38 3.07 -2.21
CA LEU A 85 -11.64 2.31 -1.20
C LEU A 85 -10.69 1.31 -1.87
N ILE A 86 -9.40 1.45 -1.63
CA ILE A 86 -8.38 0.53 -2.11
C ILE A 86 -7.81 -0.23 -0.91
N HIS A 87 -7.90 -1.56 -0.89
CA HIS A 87 -7.37 -2.30 0.25
C HIS A 87 -6.49 -3.46 -0.19
N CYS A 88 -5.55 -3.83 0.69
CA CYS A 88 -4.85 -5.11 0.64
C CYS A 88 -4.93 -5.78 2.01
N LYS A 89 -4.21 -6.88 2.24
CA LYS A 89 -4.22 -7.58 3.54
C LYS A 89 -3.89 -6.62 4.70
N MET A 90 -2.73 -5.97 4.62
CA MET A 90 -2.21 -5.12 5.70
C MET A 90 -2.46 -3.63 5.51
N GLY A 91 -2.81 -3.18 4.30
CA GLY A 91 -3.04 -1.76 4.03
C GLY A 91 -1.78 -0.89 4.00
N VAL A 92 -0.60 -1.50 3.76
CA VAL A 92 0.71 -0.82 3.89
C VAL A 92 1.44 -0.66 2.57
N ALA A 93 1.34 -1.64 1.66
CA ALA A 93 2.18 -1.70 0.46
C ALA A 93 1.41 -1.60 -0.84
N ARG A 94 0.74 -2.68 -1.25
CA ARG A 94 -0.01 -2.75 -2.51
C ARG A 94 -1.11 -1.70 -2.62
N SER A 95 -1.93 -1.56 -1.59
CA SER A 95 -3.02 -0.58 -1.58
C SER A 95 -2.52 0.87 -1.54
N ALA A 96 -1.41 1.12 -0.84
CA ALA A 96 -0.79 2.45 -0.78
C ALA A 96 -0.19 2.84 -2.13
N ALA A 97 0.51 1.91 -2.80
CA ALA A 97 1.04 2.14 -4.14
C ALA A 97 -0.08 2.43 -5.15
N LEU A 98 -1.16 1.63 -5.16
CA LEU A 98 -2.31 1.90 -6.04
C LEU A 98 -3.01 3.23 -5.74
N ALA A 99 -3.12 3.62 -4.46
CA ALA A 99 -3.66 4.92 -4.09
C ALA A 99 -2.79 6.07 -4.62
N ALA A 100 -1.46 5.96 -4.53
CA ALA A 100 -0.53 6.93 -5.10
C ALA A 100 -0.61 7.00 -6.63
N ILE A 101 -0.74 5.85 -7.29
CA ILE A 101 -0.92 5.76 -8.75
C ILE A 101 -2.21 6.47 -9.18
N LEU A 102 -3.33 6.18 -8.50
CA LEU A 102 -4.61 6.83 -8.78
C LEU A 102 -4.54 8.33 -8.53
N LEU A 103 -3.90 8.76 -7.43
CA LEU A 103 -3.70 10.17 -7.15
C LEU A 103 -2.90 10.88 -8.24
N ALA A 104 -1.79 10.29 -8.67
CA ALA A 104 -0.94 10.83 -9.73
C ALA A 104 -1.65 10.90 -11.10
N TYR A 105 -2.55 9.96 -11.35
CA TYR A 105 -3.40 9.95 -12.54
C TYR A 105 -4.46 11.07 -12.50
N LEU A 106 -5.11 11.28 -11.34
CA LEU A 106 -6.16 12.28 -11.19
C LEU A 106 -5.64 13.72 -11.08
N GLN A 107 -4.35 13.90 -10.76
CA GLN A 107 -3.73 15.21 -10.60
C GLN A 107 -2.54 15.40 -11.57
N PRO A 108 -2.80 15.92 -12.79
CA PRO A 108 -1.75 16.08 -13.81
C PRO A 108 -0.54 16.90 -13.35
N ASN A 109 -0.76 17.88 -12.47
CA ASN A 109 0.27 18.79 -11.97
C ASN A 109 0.84 18.41 -10.59
N ILE A 110 0.52 17.22 -10.06
CA ILE A 110 1.06 16.81 -8.75
C ILE A 110 2.58 16.70 -8.79
N SER A 111 3.24 17.21 -7.74
CA SER A 111 4.69 17.16 -7.59
C SER A 111 5.14 15.82 -7.00
N THR A 112 6.41 15.45 -7.23
CA THR A 112 6.96 14.18 -6.73
C THR A 112 6.99 14.11 -5.20
N GLU A 113 7.18 15.25 -4.55
CA GLU A 113 7.19 15.41 -3.10
C GLU A 113 5.81 15.15 -2.50
N THR A 114 4.75 15.40 -3.28
CA THR A 114 3.37 15.38 -2.77
C THR A 114 2.75 13.99 -2.89
N ILE A 115 3.01 13.23 -3.95
CA ILE A 115 2.29 11.96 -4.26
C ILE A 115 2.21 11.01 -3.05
N PHE A 116 3.35 10.64 -2.46
CA PHE A 116 3.36 9.72 -1.33
C PHE A 116 3.17 10.41 0.02
N ARG A 117 3.46 11.71 0.14
CA ARG A 117 3.23 12.48 1.38
C ARG A 117 1.76 12.83 1.62
N SER A 118 0.97 12.91 0.55
CA SER A 118 -0.47 13.21 0.58
C SER A 118 -1.34 11.96 0.76
N LEU A 119 -0.75 10.76 0.61
CA LEU A 119 -1.35 9.57 1.17
C LEU A 119 -1.52 9.82 2.67
N PRO A 120 -2.72 9.63 3.25
CA PRO A 120 -2.94 9.92 4.65
C PRO A 120 -1.83 9.28 5.51
N ASN A 121 -1.04 10.14 6.17
CA ASN A 121 -0.06 9.79 7.21
C ASN A 121 -0.72 9.12 8.44
N TYR A 122 -2.01 8.81 8.36
CA TYR A 122 -2.89 8.45 9.44
C TYR A 122 -3.70 7.22 9.05
N ARG A 123 -3.03 6.06 9.01
CA ARG A 123 -3.73 4.83 9.37
C ARG A 123 -4.10 5.01 10.85
N ALA A 124 -5.37 4.81 11.22
CA ALA A 124 -5.88 4.97 12.59
C ALA A 124 -4.85 4.55 13.67
N GLY A 125 -4.16 5.54 14.24
CA GLY A 125 -3.18 5.38 15.32
C GLY A 125 -1.73 4.98 14.96
N ARG A 126 -1.31 4.95 13.69
CA ARG A 126 0.07 4.54 13.28
C ARG A 126 0.64 5.37 12.12
N PRO A 127 1.21 6.56 12.39
CA PRO A 127 2.14 7.18 11.46
C PRO A 127 3.35 6.25 11.24
N ASN A 128 3.86 6.14 10.01
CA ASN A 128 5.09 5.43 9.59
C ASN A 128 5.00 3.94 9.18
N ASP A 129 3.80 3.37 9.00
CA ASP A 129 3.64 1.98 8.52
C ASP A 129 3.36 1.85 7.01
N VAL A 130 3.50 2.94 6.22
CA VAL A 130 3.24 2.91 4.77
C VAL A 130 4.52 2.62 4.00
N TYR A 131 4.52 1.53 3.23
CA TYR A 131 5.66 1.03 2.46
C TYR A 131 5.20 0.63 1.06
N PRO A 132 4.90 1.59 0.17
CA PRO A 132 4.35 1.32 -1.15
C PRO A 132 5.23 0.34 -1.92
N THR A 133 4.62 -0.67 -2.54
CA THR A 133 5.40 -1.64 -3.32
C THR A 133 5.99 -0.99 -4.57
N ARG A 134 7.25 -1.28 -4.90
CA ARG A 134 7.87 -0.77 -6.13
C ARG A 134 7.41 -1.49 -7.39
N THR A 135 6.89 -2.71 -7.25
CA THR A 135 6.53 -3.58 -8.38
C THR A 135 5.43 -3.00 -9.28
N LEU A 136 4.65 -2.06 -8.77
CA LEU A 136 3.58 -1.39 -9.52
C LEU A 136 4.06 -0.11 -10.22
N LEU A 137 5.23 0.43 -9.88
CA LEU A 137 5.61 1.78 -10.33
C LEU A 137 5.96 1.81 -11.82
N ALA A 138 6.76 0.87 -12.31
CA ALA A 138 7.15 0.79 -13.71
C ALA A 138 5.93 0.69 -14.66
N PRO A 139 5.04 -0.32 -14.52
CA PRO A 139 3.86 -0.42 -15.38
C PRO A 139 2.90 0.76 -15.18
N ALA A 140 2.86 1.37 -14.00
CA ALA A 140 2.00 2.52 -13.78
C ALA A 140 2.48 3.79 -14.47
N GLN A 141 3.79 4.04 -14.52
CA GLN A 141 4.36 5.20 -15.23
C GLN A 141 4.03 5.14 -16.73
N GLU A 142 4.08 3.93 -17.31
CA GLU A 142 3.67 3.70 -18.69
C GLU A 142 2.16 3.95 -18.85
N ALA A 143 1.33 3.37 -17.97
CA ALA A 143 -0.13 3.51 -18.03
C ALA A 143 -0.62 4.97 -17.92
N ILE A 144 0.03 5.79 -17.07
CA ILE A 144 -0.31 7.21 -16.91
C ILE A 144 0.45 8.13 -17.87
N GLN A 145 1.35 7.57 -18.70
CA GLN A 145 2.20 8.29 -19.65
C GLN A 145 3.04 9.40 -18.99
N ARG A 146 3.54 9.15 -17.78
CA ARG A 146 4.41 10.09 -17.03
C ARG A 146 5.68 9.36 -16.61
N PRO A 147 6.72 9.34 -17.47
CA PRO A 147 7.96 8.64 -17.17
C PRO A 147 8.60 9.21 -15.90
N ASP A 148 9.21 8.32 -15.13
CA ASP A 148 9.96 8.58 -13.89
C ASP A 148 9.22 9.25 -12.73
N LEU A 149 7.99 9.76 -12.91
CA LEU A 149 7.26 10.50 -11.88
C LEU A 149 7.12 9.68 -10.59
N LEU A 150 6.55 8.49 -10.70
CA LEU A 150 6.27 7.62 -9.55
C LEU A 150 7.56 7.08 -8.93
N SER A 151 8.56 6.78 -9.76
CA SER A 151 9.87 6.32 -9.30
C SER A 151 10.63 7.42 -8.55
N ASN A 152 10.62 8.65 -9.06
CA ASN A 152 11.21 9.82 -8.42
C ASN A 152 10.46 10.15 -7.12
N ALA A 153 9.13 10.16 -7.14
CA ALA A 153 8.31 10.34 -5.94
C ALA A 153 8.62 9.30 -4.86
N TYR A 154 8.79 8.03 -5.27
CA TYR A 154 9.17 6.96 -4.36
C TYR A 154 10.57 7.15 -3.76
N ARG A 155 11.57 7.57 -4.57
CA ARG A 155 12.91 7.89 -4.08
C ARG A 155 12.90 9.04 -3.07
N THR A 156 12.17 10.12 -3.37
CA THR A 156 12.01 11.28 -2.49
C THR A 156 11.33 10.88 -1.18
N PHE A 157 10.24 10.11 -1.25
CA PHE A 157 9.54 9.57 -0.09
C PHE A 157 10.47 8.72 0.77
N LYS A 158 11.19 7.77 0.16
CA LYS A 158 12.14 6.87 0.83
C LYS A 158 13.26 7.63 1.56
N SER A 159 13.79 8.68 0.94
CA SER A 159 14.80 9.55 1.55
C SER A 159 14.22 10.30 2.77
N ALA A 160 13.02 10.85 2.64
CA ALA A 160 12.37 11.66 3.67
C ALA A 160 11.98 10.88 4.93
N ILE A 161 11.57 9.62 4.80
CA ILE A 161 11.20 8.78 5.97
C ILE A 161 12.40 8.14 6.67
N GLY A 162 13.63 8.48 6.27
CA GLY A 162 14.84 7.87 6.82
C GLY A 162 14.81 6.35 6.67
N TYR A 163 14.52 5.85 5.46
CA TYR A 163 14.52 4.42 5.14
C TYR A 163 15.97 3.90 5.21
N ASP A 164 16.46 3.77 6.43
CA ASP A 164 17.79 3.29 6.71
C ASP A 164 17.84 1.78 6.41
N ARG A 165 18.91 1.37 5.75
CA ARG A 165 19.14 0.04 5.17
C ARG A 165 18.91 -1.11 6.15
N MET A 166 18.90 -0.84 7.45
CA MET A 166 18.70 -1.82 8.53
C MET A 166 17.35 -2.55 8.51
N LYS A 167 16.22 -1.88 8.19
CA LYS A 167 14.90 -2.56 8.17
C LYS A 167 14.77 -3.54 7.00
N LEU A 168 15.41 -3.22 5.88
CA LEU A 168 15.50 -4.10 4.71
C LEU A 168 16.45 -5.29 4.97
N HIS A 169 17.56 -5.08 5.69
CA HIS A 169 18.47 -6.16 6.07
C HIS A 169 17.85 -7.20 7.00
N ALA A 170 17.01 -6.81 7.95
CA ALA A 170 16.33 -7.76 8.82
C ALA A 170 15.30 -8.62 8.07
N HIS A 171 14.63 -8.03 7.06
CA HIS A 171 13.70 -8.74 6.18
C HIS A 171 14.41 -9.65 5.17
N LEU A 172 15.57 -9.22 4.63
CA LEU A 172 16.41 -10.01 3.72
C LEU A 172 17.19 -11.13 4.42
N ALA A 173 17.32 -11.09 5.75
CA ALA A 173 17.96 -12.14 6.54
C ALA A 173 17.04 -13.36 6.84
N GLY A 174 15.81 -13.39 6.28
CA GLY A 174 14.88 -14.51 6.47
C GLY A 174 14.29 -14.63 7.88
N LEU A 175 14.48 -13.61 8.73
CA LEU A 175 13.96 -13.63 10.09
C LEU A 175 12.46 -13.29 10.08
N PRO A 176 11.59 -14.10 10.71
CA PRO A 176 10.19 -13.77 10.84
C PRO A 176 10.03 -12.41 11.55
N PRO A 177 8.97 -11.63 11.26
CA PRO A 177 8.80 -10.26 11.75
C PRO A 177 8.95 -10.10 13.27
N ILE A 178 8.59 -11.13 14.03
CA ILE A 178 8.66 -11.16 15.49
C ILE A 178 10.11 -11.28 16.00
N GLU A 179 10.96 -12.01 15.30
CA GLU A 179 12.38 -12.16 15.65
C GLU A 179 13.17 -10.93 15.26
N THR A 180 12.81 -10.29 14.14
CA THR A 180 13.32 -8.97 13.76
C THR A 180 13.02 -7.94 14.86
N ALA A 181 11.80 -7.92 15.38
CA ALA A 181 11.40 -7.03 16.47
C ALA A 181 12.16 -7.30 17.79
N ASN A 182 12.44 -8.57 18.11
CA ASN A 182 13.20 -8.96 19.29
C ASN A 182 14.71 -8.63 19.16
N LEU A 183 15.29 -8.84 17.98
CA LEU A 183 16.68 -8.49 17.68
C LEU A 183 16.91 -6.97 17.74
N LEU A 184 15.97 -6.20 17.18
CA LEU A 184 15.95 -4.74 17.28
C LEU A 184 15.80 -4.27 18.73
N SER A 185 14.94 -4.92 19.52
CA SER A 185 14.77 -4.59 20.94
C SER A 185 16.03 -4.88 21.78
N ARG A 186 16.79 -5.94 21.46
CA ARG A 186 18.10 -6.19 22.08
C ARG A 186 19.13 -5.12 21.69
N ARG A 187 19.25 -4.80 20.40
CA ARG A 187 20.22 -3.79 19.94
C ARG A 187 19.92 -2.37 20.45
N LEU A 188 18.64 -2.03 20.64
CA LEU A 188 18.24 -0.76 21.28
C LEU A 188 18.58 -0.70 22.77
N LYS A 189 18.53 -1.84 23.47
CA LYS A 189 19.01 -1.94 24.87
C LYS A 189 20.53 -1.82 24.96
N GLU A 190 21.25 -2.36 23.97
CA GLU A 190 22.71 -2.28 23.90
C GLU A 190 23.20 -0.89 23.43
N ASN A 191 22.40 -0.15 22.67
CA ASN A 191 22.75 1.18 22.14
C ASN A 191 21.56 2.17 22.25
N PRO A 192 21.36 2.79 23.43
CA PRO A 192 20.20 3.66 23.71
C PRO A 192 20.06 4.87 22.79
N GLY A 193 21.16 5.35 22.20
CA GLY A 193 21.18 6.49 21.26
C GLY A 193 20.46 6.23 19.93
N LEU A 194 20.10 4.98 19.64
CA LEU A 194 19.32 4.61 18.46
C LEU A 194 17.80 4.83 18.66
N ALA A 195 17.33 5.04 19.88
CA ALA A 195 15.91 5.16 20.25
C ALA A 195 15.08 6.20 19.44
N PRO A 196 15.60 7.36 19.00
CA PRO A 196 14.80 8.34 18.24
C PRO A 196 14.36 7.85 16.85
N PHE A 197 14.97 6.80 16.31
CA PHE A 197 14.73 6.32 14.94
C PHE A 197 13.76 5.13 14.83
N PHE A 198 13.29 4.59 15.96
CA PHE A 198 12.47 3.36 16.00
C PHE A 198 11.15 3.60 16.72
N VAL A 199 10.19 4.22 16.03
CA VAL A 199 8.80 4.29 16.51
C VAL A 199 8.14 2.91 16.40
N SER A 200 7.49 2.52 17.48
CA SER A 200 7.10 1.17 17.91
C SER A 200 6.29 0.31 16.93
N GLN A 201 6.72 -0.94 16.72
CA GLN A 201 5.88 -2.04 16.27
C GLN A 201 5.08 -2.61 17.46
N ARG A 202 3.94 -2.02 17.80
CA ARG A 202 2.96 -2.73 18.65
C ARG A 202 2.13 -3.65 17.75
N TYR A 203 2.58 -4.88 17.59
CA TYR A 203 1.76 -5.98 17.11
C TYR A 203 0.63 -6.16 18.13
N ILE A 204 -0.61 -5.80 17.78
CA ILE A 204 -1.76 -6.14 18.61
C ILE A 204 -1.95 -7.64 18.43
N ALA A 205 -1.54 -8.40 19.44
CA ALA A 205 -2.03 -9.73 19.69
C ALA A 205 -3.52 -9.61 20.01
N GLU A 206 -4.36 -9.65 18.97
CA GLU A 206 -5.79 -9.98 19.07
C GLU A 206 -6.08 -11.08 18.05
N THR A 207 -5.38 -12.21 18.23
CA THR A 207 -5.83 -13.54 17.77
C THR A 207 -5.48 -14.53 18.87
N SER A 208 -6.18 -14.40 19.99
CA SER A 208 -6.34 -15.44 21.01
C SER A 208 -7.66 -15.16 21.72
N LEU A 209 -8.74 -15.73 21.18
CA LEU A 209 -9.67 -16.47 22.02
C LEU A 209 -9.11 -17.89 22.11
#